data_AF-A0A7J8X2G3-F1
#
_entry.id   AF-A0A7J8X2G3-F1
#
_cell.length_a   1.000
_cell.length_b   1.000
_cell.length_c   1.000
_cell.angle_alpha   90.00
_cell.angle_beta   90.00
_cell.angle_gamma   90.00
#
_symmetry.space_group_name_H-M   'P 1'
#
loop_
_entity.id
_entity.type
_entity.pdbx_description
1 polymer ?
#
loop_
_entity_poly.entity_id
_entity_poly.type
_entity_poly.pdbx_seq_one_letter_code
_entity_poly.pdbx_strand_id
1 'polypeptide(L)' 'MGLEGVEPSSFMADFLAGCGGYAVVDGGLATELERHGQDLNDPLWSAKCLISFPQLVQR' A
#
# COMPACT_ATOMS: atom_id res chain seq x y z
N MET A 1 12.10 28.58 14.89
CA MET A 1 11.26 28.32 13.71
C MET A 1 10.94 26.84 13.70
N GLY A 2 9.86 26.47 14.39
CA GLY A 2 9.38 25.10 14.44
C GLY A 2 8.65 24.80 13.14
N LEU A 3 8.84 23.59 12.63
CA LEU A 3 8.12 23.05 11.49
C LEU A 3 6.63 23.06 11.84
N GLU A 4 5.88 24.01 11.30
CA GLU A 4 4.42 23.98 11.38
C GLU A 4 3.96 22.65 10.78
N GLY A 5 3.27 21.87 11.61
CA GLY A 5 2.78 20.56 11.23
C GLY A 5 1.95 20.68 9.97
N VAL A 6 2.30 19.89 8.96
CA VAL A 6 1.44 19.72 7.80
C VAL A 6 0.14 19.11 8.33
N GLU A 7 -0.91 19.92 8.42
CA GLU A 7 -2.24 19.44 8.76
C GLU A 7 -2.56 18.26 7.83
N PRO A 8 -2.92 17.08 8.39
CA PRO A 8 -3.34 15.96 7.56
C PRO A 8 -4.40 16.43 6.59
N SER A 9 -4.32 15.98 5.33
CA SER A 9 -5.37 16.20 4.32
C SER A 9 -6.74 16.00 4.96
N SER A 10 -7.49 17.11 5.17
CA SER A 10 -8.78 17.07 5.86
C SER A 10 -9.73 16.09 5.19
N PHE A 11 -9.57 15.90 3.87
CA PHE A 11 -10.34 14.96 3.07
C PHE A 11 -10.39 13.55 3.67
N MET A 12 -9.25 12.97 4.07
CA MET A 12 -9.27 11.59 4.58
C MET A 12 -9.88 11.50 5.97
N ALA A 13 -9.60 12.48 6.84
CA ALA A 13 -10.19 12.51 8.17
C ALA A 13 -11.72 12.67 8.10
N ASP A 14 -12.20 13.60 7.27
CA ASP A 14 -13.62 13.86 7.05
C ASP A 14 -14.32 12.65 6.40
N PHE A 15 -13.67 12.01 5.42
CA PHE A 15 -14.18 10.81 4.78
C PHE A 15 -14.35 9.67 5.79
N LEU A 16 -13.33 9.38 6.60
CA LEU A 16 -13.41 8.33 7.62
C LEU A 16 -14.48 8.64 8.67
N ALA A 17 -14.61 9.89 9.11
CA ALA A 17 -15.67 10.30 10.04
C ALA A 17 -17.06 10.03 9.46
N GLY A 18 -17.27 10.29 8.17
CA GLY A 18 -18.51 9.96 7.45
C GLY A 18 -18.77 8.45 7.30
N CYS A 19 -17.74 7.61 7.40
CA CYS A 19 -17.82 6.15 7.26
C CYS A 19 -17.78 5.37 8.59
N GLY A 20 -17.88 6.03 9.74
CA GLY A 20 -17.87 5.37 11.06
C GLY A 20 -16.52 5.42 11.80
N GLY A 21 -15.59 6.24 11.32
CA GLY A 21 -14.38 6.67 12.04
C GLY A 21 -13.13 5.80 11.83
N TYR A 22 -13.23 4.70 11.09
CA TYR A 22 -12.13 3.75 10.93
C TYR A 22 -12.04 3.20 9.51
N ALA A 23 -10.83 2.86 9.07
CA ALA A 23 -10.60 2.09 7.85
C ALA A 23 -9.85 0.80 8.19
N VAL A 24 -10.31 -0.29 7.58
CA VAL A 24 -9.52 -1.52 7.47
C VAL A 24 -8.80 -1.46 6.14
N VAL A 25 -7.49 -1.62 6.16
CA VAL A 25 -6.63 -1.63 4.98
C VAL A 25 -6.14 -3.05 4.69
N ASP A 26 -5.50 -3.22 3.54
CA ASP A 26 -4.85 -4.47 3.17
C ASP A 26 -3.56 -4.73 4.00
N GLY A 27 -2.97 -5.89 3.76
CA GLY A 27 -1.78 -6.38 4.46
C GLY A 27 -0.52 -6.40 3.59
N GLY A 28 0.47 -7.19 4.02
CA GLY A 28 1.77 -7.26 3.34
C GLY A 28 1.73 -8.04 2.01
N LEU A 29 1.54 -7.34 0.90
CA LEU A 29 1.57 -7.90 -0.46
C LEU A 29 2.85 -8.68 -0.77
N ALA A 30 4.01 -8.24 -0.28
CA ALA A 30 5.29 -8.92 -0.48
C ALA A 30 5.26 -10.39 0.00
N THR A 31 4.73 -10.63 1.20
CA THR A 31 4.59 -11.98 1.77
C THR A 31 3.76 -12.89 0.88
N GLU A 32 2.68 -12.36 0.30
CA GLU A 32 1.80 -13.12 -0.58
C GLU A 32 2.48 -13.42 -1.92
N LEU A 33 3.27 -12.48 -2.46
CA LEU A 33 4.07 -12.70 -3.66
C LEU A 33 5.15 -13.78 -3.43
N GLU A 34 5.83 -13.75 -2.29
CA GLU A 34 6.79 -14.80 -1.90
C GLU A 34 6.10 -16.15 -1.73
N ARG A 35 4.90 -16.19 -1.13
CA ARG A 35 4.08 -17.41 -1.01
C ARG A 35 3.69 -17.96 -2.39
N HIS A 36 3.55 -17.10 -3.40
CA HIS A 36 3.34 -17.46 -4.79
C HIS A 36 4.63 -17.73 -5.57
N GLY A 37 5.78 -17.83 -4.88
CA GLY A 37 7.07 -18.22 -5.44
C GLY A 37 7.83 -17.09 -6.14
N GLN A 38 7.45 -15.83 -5.92
CA GLN A 38 8.23 -14.70 -6.44
C GLN A 38 9.49 -14.48 -5.60
N ASP A 39 10.61 -14.21 -6.27
CA ASP A 39 11.85 -13.79 -5.65
C ASP A 39 11.87 -12.25 -5.53
N LEU A 40 11.87 -11.75 -4.30
CA LEU A 40 11.86 -10.33 -3.98
C LEU A 40 13.24 -9.77 -3.60
N ASN A 41 14.32 -10.54 -3.75
CA ASN A 41 15.68 -10.10 -3.42
C ASN A 41 16.22 -9.01 -4.38
N ASP A 42 15.52 -8.75 -5.48
CA ASP A 42 15.81 -7.61 -6.37
C ASP A 42 15.26 -6.31 -5.74
N PRO A 43 16.07 -5.25 -5.54
CA PRO A 43 15.60 -3.98 -5.00
C PRO A 43 14.45 -3.33 -5.80
N LEU A 44 14.28 -3.71 -7.07
CA LEU A 44 13.21 -3.27 -7.96
C LEU A 44 12.16 -4.37 -8.22
N TRP A 45 12.00 -5.32 -7.28
CA TRP A 45 11.06 -6.45 -7.41
C TRP A 45 9.65 -6.02 -7.78
N SER A 46 9.18 -4.87 -7.28
CA SER A 46 7.80 -4.40 -7.51
C SER A 46 7.60 -4.02 -8.98
N ALA A 47 8.54 -3.29 -9.57
CA ALA A 47 8.50 -2.96 -11.00
C ALA A 47 8.59 -4.22 -11.87
N LYS A 48 9.50 -5.14 -11.51
CA LYS A 48 9.65 -6.41 -12.21
C LYS A 48 8.38 -7.26 -12.13
N CYS A 49 7.73 -7.32 -10.97
CA CYS A 49 6.48 -8.04 -10.75
C CYS A 49 5.34 -7.41 -11.56
N LEU A 50 5.22 -6.09 -11.57
CA LEU A 50 4.18 -5.38 -12.33
C LEU A 50 4.30 -5.62 -13.85
N ILE A 51 5.53 -5.72 -14.37
CA ILE A 51 5.78 -5.94 -15.80
C ILE A 51 5.64 -7.42 -16.16
N SER A 52 6.22 -8.32 -15.34
CA SER A 52 6.36 -9.74 -15.69
C SER A 52 5.17 -10.58 -15.24
N PHE A 53 4.55 -10.22 -14.13
CA PHE A 53 3.47 -10.97 -13.48
C PHE A 53 2.34 -10.07 -12.94
N PRO A 54 1.75 -9.17 -13.76
CA PRO A 54 0.71 -8.23 -13.31
C PRO A 54 -0.50 -8.93 -12.67
N GLN A 55 -0.83 -10.13 -13.12
CA GLN A 55 -1.92 -10.95 -12.58
C GLN A 55 -1.74 -11.32 -11.10
N LEU A 56 -0.51 -11.33 -10.57
CA LEU A 56 -0.27 -11.63 -9.15
C LEU A 56 -0.58 -10.43 -8.25
N VAL A 57 -0.65 -9.22 -8.81
CA VAL A 57 -0.97 -7.98 -8.08
C VAL A 57 -2.47 -7.64 -8.16
N GLN A 58 -3.17 -8.16 -9.17
CA GLN A 58 -4.60 -7.91 -9.39
C GLN A 58 -5.53 -8.98 -8.83
N ARG A 59 -4.99 -10.14 -8.43
CA ARG A 59 -5.76 -11.23 -7.82
C ARG A 59 -6.25 -10.87 -6.43
#